data_AF-A0A939HWG7-F1
#
_entry.id   AF-A0A939HWG7-F1
#
_cell.length_a   1.000
_cell.length_b   1.000
_cell.length_c   1.000
_cell.angle_alpha   90.00
_cell.angle_beta   90.00
_cell.angle_gamma   90.00
#
_symmetry.space_group_name_H-M   'P 1'
#
loop_
_entity.id
_entity.type
_entity.pdbx_description
1 polymer ?
#
loop_
_entity_poly.entity_id
_entity_poly.type
_entity_poly.pdbx_seq_one_letter_code
_entity_poly.pdbx_strand_id
1 'polypeptide(L)'
;MVQVAAGKEVELARVSEITENLIARESFYQEKLDREEMREHMIELFDEFSTAELKAIGDEDLKDRIDSILILHAVSGTLNDLTPEQLEIFDAAVENR
;
A
#
# COMPACT_ATOMS: atom_id res chain seq x y z
N MET A 1 3.12 29.13 -9.78
CA MET A 1 3.84 27.83 -9.77
C MET A 1 4.21 27.38 -8.35
N VAL A 2 4.73 28.24 -7.47
CA VAL A 2 5.13 27.89 -6.08
C VAL A 2 3.97 27.35 -5.20
N GLN A 3 2.75 27.84 -5.37
CA GLN A 3 1.60 27.46 -4.52
C GLN A 3 1.00 26.08 -4.85
N VAL A 4 1.25 25.55 -6.05
CA VAL A 4 0.74 24.23 -6.50
C VAL A 4 1.64 23.11 -5.99
N ALA A 5 2.97 23.30 -6.01
CA ALA A 5 3.95 22.34 -5.51
C ALA A 5 3.76 22.07 -3.99
N ALA A 6 3.59 23.12 -3.19
CA ALA A 6 3.34 22.99 -1.75
C ALA A 6 2.06 22.20 -1.42
N GLY A 7 1.06 22.25 -2.30
CA GLY A 7 -0.19 21.49 -2.11
C GLY A 7 -0.01 20.00 -2.37
N LYS A 8 0.80 19.62 -3.37
CA LYS A 8 1.05 18.20 -3.70
C LYS A 8 1.92 17.54 -2.63
N GLU A 9 2.96 18.21 -2.17
CA GLU A 9 3.86 17.72 -1.12
C GLU A 9 3.09 17.40 0.18
N VAL A 10 2.11 18.23 0.55
CA VAL A 10 1.25 17.97 1.73
C VAL A 10 0.41 16.71 1.56
N GLU A 11 -0.19 16.49 0.39
CA GLU A 11 -1.00 15.28 0.16
C GLU A 11 -0.13 14.00 0.09
N LEU A 12 1.09 14.09 -0.45
CA LEU A 12 2.03 12.96 -0.44
C LEU A 12 2.55 12.67 0.97
N ALA A 13 2.78 13.70 1.79
CA ALA A 13 3.12 13.52 3.20
C ALA A 13 1.98 12.81 3.96
N ARG A 14 0.72 13.13 3.64
CA ARG A 14 -0.46 12.44 4.18
C ARG A 14 -0.51 10.97 3.77
N VAL A 15 -0.23 10.64 2.50
CA VAL A 15 -0.11 9.24 2.03
C VAL A 15 0.99 8.49 2.79
N SER A 16 2.16 9.12 2.92
CA SER A 16 3.31 8.58 3.64
C SER A 16 2.98 8.28 5.10
N GLU A 17 2.36 9.24 5.81
CA GLU A 17 1.97 9.08 7.21
C GLU A 17 0.96 7.94 7.41
N ILE A 18 -0.05 7.84 6.55
CA ILE A 18 -1.03 6.75 6.61
C ILE A 18 -0.36 5.40 6.38
N THR A 19 0.53 5.31 5.39
CA THR A 19 1.29 4.09 5.06
C THR A 19 2.13 3.63 6.24
N GLU A 20 2.92 4.53 6.82
CA GLU A 20 3.75 4.21 7.98
C GLU A 20 2.93 3.78 9.20
N ASN A 21 1.79 4.44 9.44
CA ASN A 21 0.90 4.12 10.55
C ASN A 21 0.24 2.75 10.39
N LEU A 22 -0.15 2.35 9.18
CA LEU A 22 -0.70 1.02 8.91
C LEU A 22 0.36 -0.07 9.18
N ILE A 23 1.55 0.08 8.61
CA ILE A 23 2.66 -0.87 8.80
C ILE A 23 3.05 -0.97 10.28
N ALA A 24 3.13 0.16 11.00
CA ALA A 24 3.52 0.16 12.41
C ALA A 24 2.51 -0.49 13.36
N ARG A 25 1.25 -0.70 12.93
CA ARG A 25 0.18 -1.24 13.79
C ARG A 25 -0.09 -2.72 13.58
N GLU A 26 0.19 -3.24 12.39
CA GLU A 26 -0.11 -4.63 12.03
C GLU A 26 1.16 -5.48 11.99
N SER A 27 1.26 -6.48 12.86
CA SER A 27 2.43 -7.36 12.93
C SER A 27 2.67 -8.12 11.63
N PHE A 28 1.60 -8.45 10.90
CA PHE A 28 1.70 -9.12 9.60
C PHE A 28 2.44 -8.25 8.56
N TYR A 29 2.17 -6.94 8.53
CA TYR A 29 2.90 -6.03 7.66
C TYR A 29 4.35 -5.87 8.09
N GLN A 30 4.62 -5.81 9.39
CA GLN A 30 6.00 -5.72 9.89
C GLN A 30 6.85 -6.95 9.54
N GLU A 31 6.21 -8.12 9.42
CA GLU A 31 6.88 -9.35 9.04
C GLU A 31 7.08 -9.45 7.53
N LYS A 32 6.10 -9.02 6.72
CA LYS A 32 6.05 -9.29 5.29
C LYS A 32 6.48 -8.14 4.39
N LEU A 33 6.52 -6.91 4.89
CA LEU A 33 6.78 -5.71 4.10
C LEU A 33 8.05 -5.01 4.56
N ASP A 34 8.84 -4.52 3.59
CA ASP A 34 9.82 -3.49 3.88
C ASP A 34 9.11 -2.14 4.02
N ARG A 35 9.24 -1.51 5.20
CA ARG A 35 8.53 -0.26 5.51
C ARG A 35 8.96 0.90 4.61
N GLU A 36 10.26 1.00 4.32
CA GLU A 36 10.80 2.11 3.54
C GLU A 36 10.37 1.96 2.09
N GLU A 37 10.51 0.75 1.53
CA GLU A 37 10.10 0.40 0.18
C GLU A 37 8.60 0.66 -0.03
N MET A 38 7.74 0.23 0.90
CA MET A 38 6.30 0.45 0.77
C MET A 38 5.93 1.93 0.89
N ARG A 39 6.63 2.70 1.72
CA ARG A 39 6.40 4.15 1.82
C ARG A 39 6.76 4.85 0.52
N GLU A 40 7.93 4.55 -0.05
CA GLU A 40 8.36 5.11 -1.34
C GLU A 40 7.41 4.69 -2.46
N HIS A 41 7.04 3.41 -2.52
CA HIS A 41 6.10 2.89 -3.51
C HIS A 41 4.73 3.58 -3.44
N MET A 42 4.19 3.82 -2.23
CA MET A 42 2.93 4.55 -2.07
C MET A 42 3.08 6.01 -2.51
N ILE A 43 4.19 6.68 -2.18
CA ILE A 43 4.42 8.05 -2.64
C ILE A 43 4.45 8.11 -4.17
N GLU A 44 5.18 7.21 -4.83
CA GLU A 44 5.26 7.15 -6.29
C GLU A 44 3.89 6.87 -6.93
N LEU A 45 3.15 5.89 -6.43
CA LEU A 45 1.82 5.54 -6.94
C LEU A 45 0.85 6.72 -6.84
N PHE A 46 0.84 7.41 -5.70
CA PHE A 46 -0.06 8.54 -5.48
C PHE A 46 0.48 9.86 -6.08
N ASP A 47 1.75 9.93 -6.51
CA ASP A 47 2.30 11.09 -7.21
C ASP A 47 1.65 11.30 -8.58
N GLU A 48 1.20 10.22 -9.23
CA GLU A 48 0.52 10.26 -10.54
C GLU A 48 -0.79 11.07 -10.54
N PHE A 49 -1.47 11.18 -9.40
CA PHE A 49 -2.71 11.93 -9.26
C PHE A 49 -2.48 13.45 -9.19
N SER A 50 -3.42 14.27 -9.63
CA SER A 50 -3.36 15.70 -9.35
C SER A 50 -3.58 15.99 -7.85
N THR A 51 -3.11 17.14 -7.37
CA THR A 51 -3.40 17.60 -6.00
C THR A 51 -4.89 17.67 -5.70
N ALA A 52 -5.73 18.00 -6.70
CA ALA A 52 -7.18 18.10 -6.53
C ALA A 52 -7.82 16.71 -6.35
N GLU A 53 -7.35 15.70 -7.10
CA GLU A 53 -7.80 14.32 -6.96
C GLU A 53 -7.44 13.75 -5.59
N LEU A 54 -6.20 13.94 -5.13
CA LEU A 54 -5.80 13.48 -3.79
C LEU A 54 -6.61 14.13 -2.68
N LYS A 55 -6.89 15.44 -2.78
CA LYS A 55 -7.72 16.18 -1.82
C LYS A 55 -9.18 15.75 -1.80
N ALA A 56 -9.68 15.22 -2.91
CA ALA A 56 -11.05 14.73 -3.00
C ALA A 56 -11.24 13.40 -2.26
N ILE A 57 -10.15 12.65 -2.00
CA ILE A 57 -10.19 11.39 -1.27
C ILE A 57 -10.12 11.69 0.23
N GLY A 58 -11.13 11.29 0.99
CA GLY A 58 -11.15 11.41 2.45
C GLY A 58 -10.11 10.50 3.12
N ASP A 59 -9.79 10.76 4.40
CA ASP A 59 -8.75 9.99 5.12
C ASP A 59 -9.07 8.50 5.25
N GLU A 60 -10.34 8.16 5.52
CA GLU A 60 -10.79 6.78 5.63
C GLU A 60 -10.68 6.06 4.28
N ASP A 61 -11.19 6.66 3.21
CA ASP A 61 -11.08 6.10 1.85
C ASP A 61 -9.62 5.96 1.40
N LEU A 62 -8.76 6.94 1.73
CA LEU A 62 -7.35 6.89 1.39
C LEU A 62 -6.63 5.78 2.16
N LYS A 63 -6.94 5.66 3.46
CA LYS A 63 -6.44 4.58 4.31
C LYS A 63 -6.85 3.21 3.79
N ASP A 64 -8.11 3.00 3.45
CA ASP A 64 -8.60 1.71 2.96
C ASP A 64 -7.96 1.32 1.62
N ARG A 65 -7.70 2.30 0.74
CA ARG A 65 -6.98 2.09 -0.52
C ARG A 65 -5.53 1.69 -0.27
N ILE A 66 -4.82 2.42 0.59
CA ILE A 66 -3.42 2.11 0.95
C ILE A 66 -3.35 0.73 1.60
N ASP A 67 -4.25 0.42 2.55
CA ASP A 67 -4.31 -0.87 3.23
C ASP A 67 -4.54 -2.02 2.23
N SER A 68 -5.47 -1.85 1.29
CA SER A 68 -5.72 -2.86 0.23
C SER A 68 -4.48 -3.15 -0.61
N ILE A 69 -3.67 -2.13 -0.91
CA ILE A 69 -2.43 -2.29 -1.66
C ILE A 69 -1.38 -3.01 -0.79
N LEU A 70 -1.19 -2.58 0.47
CA LEU A 70 -0.26 -3.22 1.40
C LEU A 70 -0.59 -4.71 1.62
N ILE A 71 -1.87 -5.06 1.75
CA ILE A 71 -2.32 -6.46 1.84
C ILE A 71 -1.88 -7.25 0.60
N LEU A 72 -2.07 -6.69 -0.60
CA LEU A 72 -1.70 -7.37 -1.84
C LEU A 72 -0.20 -7.66 -1.90
N HIS A 73 0.64 -6.68 -1.52
CA HIS A 73 2.09 -6.89 -1.44
C HIS A 73 2.48 -7.93 -0.38
N ALA A 74 1.88 -7.87 0.80
CA ALA A 74 2.18 -8.79 1.90
C ALA A 74 1.77 -10.23 1.60
N VAL A 75 0.61 -10.42 0.96
CA VAL A 75 0.13 -11.73 0.52
C VAL A 75 1.01 -12.27 -0.61
N SER A 76 1.38 -11.43 -1.58
CA SER A 76 2.29 -11.84 -2.67
C SER A 76 3.65 -12.27 -2.13
N GLY A 77 4.19 -11.54 -1.14
CA GLY A 77 5.39 -11.94 -0.41
C GLY A 77 5.23 -13.29 0.30
N THR A 78 4.07 -13.54 0.90
CA THR A 78 3.76 -14.83 1.54
C THR A 78 3.71 -15.97 0.53
N LEU A 79 3.18 -15.74 -0.68
CA LEU A 79 3.16 -16.75 -1.74
C LEU A 79 4.57 -17.10 -2.22
N ASN A 80 5.50 -16.14 -2.21
CA ASN A 80 6.91 -16.39 -2.54
C ASN A 80 7.63 -17.28 -1.52
N ASP A 81 7.11 -17.38 -0.29
CA ASP A 81 7.67 -18.22 0.78
C ASP A 81 7.21 -19.70 0.66
N LEU A 82 6.23 -19.99 -0.21
CA LEU A 82 5.65 -21.32 -0.34
C LEU A 82 6.55 -22.28 -1.14
N THR A 83 6.55 -23.55 -0.74
CA THR A 83 7.12 -24.60 -1.59
C THR A 83 6.22 -24.85 -2.82
N PRO A 84 6.74 -25.47 -3.90
CA PRO A 84 5.91 -25.81 -5.06
C PRO A 84 4.67 -26.63 -4.71
N GLU A 85 4.79 -27.60 -3.78
CA GLU A 85 3.66 -28.41 -3.32
C GLU A 85 2.60 -27.57 -2.58
N GLN A 86 3.02 -26.60 -1.77
CA GLN A 86 2.11 -25.70 -1.07
C GLN A 86 1.42 -24.73 -2.02
N LEU A 87 2.12 -24.27 -3.06
CA LEU A 87 1.56 -23.39 -4.09
C LEU A 87 0.49 -24.13 -4.92
N GLU A 88 0.73 -25.39 -5.31
CA GLU A 88 -0.29 -26.22 -5.99
C GLU A 88 -1.57 -26.38 -5.16
N ILE A 89 -1.44 -26.56 -3.84
CA ILE A 89 -2.59 -26.64 -2.92
C ILE A 89 -3.35 -25.30 -2.86
N PHE A 90 -2.61 -24.18 -2.82
CA PHE A 90 -3.20 -22.85 -2.81
C PHE A 90 -3.96 -22.56 -4.11
N ASP A 91 -3.34 -22.82 -5.26
CA ASP A 91 -3.93 -22.58 -6.58
C ASP A 91 -5.23 -23.39 -6.74
N ALA A 92 -5.21 -24.68 -6.39
CA ALA A 92 -6.40 -25.52 -6.42
C ALA A 92 -7.52 -25.01 -5.49
N ALA A 93 -7.20 -24.39 -4.35
CA ALA A 93 -8.19 -23.83 -3.44
C ALA A 93 -8.78 -22.50 -3.95
N VAL A 94 -8.01 -21.70 -4.69
CA VAL A 94 -8.44 -20.41 -5.24
C VAL A 94 -9.22 -20.58 -6.55
N GLU A 95 -8.85 -21.54 -7.41
CA GLU A 95 -9.56 -21.84 -8.67
C GLU A 95 -11.05 -22.21 -8.47
N ASN A 96 -11.44 -22.57 -7.26
CA ASN A 96 -12.82 -22.95 -6.90
C ASN A 96 -13.66 -21.80 -6.29
N ARG A 97 -13.22 -20.54 -6.39
CA ARG A 97 -13.93 -19.35 -5.87
C ARG A 97 -14.50 -18.45 -6.96
#